data_AF-A0A7V9WNM8-F1
#
_entry.id   AF-A0A7V9WNM8-F1
#
_cell.length_a   1.000
_cell.length_b   1.000
_cell.length_c   1.000
_cell.angle_alpha   90.00
_cell.angle_beta   90.00
_cell.angle_gamma   90.00
#
_symmetry.space_group_name_H-M   'P 1'
#
loop_
_entity.id
_entity.type
_entity.pdbx_description
1 polymer ?
#
loop_
_entity_poly.entity_id
_entity_poly.type
_entity_poly.pdbx_seq_one_letter_code
_entity_poly.pdbx_strand_id
1 'polypeptide(L)'
;MSQPDLFVVCKNCGSEVSPYVTECPYCGQRVRKRAPKLERSAEDDMPRAKKARRPKLSRLRANEIEGIAPDTRPTATIALIAASLIVSLVFASEELGIEDLGAVAAPVFDQPWRYLTAPFVHGTSLGYAFVALTAVGVFGSLVERRFGALLMLLVFVVSGAAGVAAAVALGSVGEPFDYDFVFGANGAALGLLAAWWVDDRRAARAGDQRDNDLIGVLVFAGVLLLLPVAVLGANAVAGVTGALVGALLGLVLPTLTRR
;
A
#
# COMPACT_ATOMS: atom_id res chain seq x y z
N MET A 1 -47.15 39.16 29.48
CA MET A 1 -46.40 38.36 28.49
C MET A 1 -46.45 39.13 27.18
N SER A 2 -45.39 39.88 26.84
CA SER A 2 -45.29 40.62 25.58
C SER A 2 -44.99 39.64 24.44
N GLN A 3 -45.85 39.60 23.43
CA GLN A 3 -45.58 38.87 22.18
C GLN A 3 -44.25 39.35 21.59
N PRO A 4 -43.32 38.46 21.20
CA PRO A 4 -42.12 38.88 20.50
C PRO A 4 -42.49 39.42 19.12
N ASP A 5 -42.12 40.66 18.83
CA ASP A 5 -42.41 41.33 17.55
C ASP A 5 -41.95 40.45 16.38
N LEU A 6 -42.91 40.08 15.53
CA LEU A 6 -42.77 39.07 14.48
C LEU A 6 -41.96 39.56 13.26
N PHE A 7 -41.44 40.79 13.29
CA PHE A 7 -40.81 41.48 12.15
C PHE A 7 -39.65 42.37 12.59
N VAL A 8 -38.67 42.52 11.69
CA VAL A 8 -37.53 43.45 11.83
C VAL A 8 -37.58 44.41 10.65
N VAL A 9 -37.54 45.71 10.93
CA VAL A 9 -37.55 46.74 9.88
C VAL A 9 -36.14 46.87 9.29
N CYS A 10 -36.03 46.76 7.97
CA CYS A 10 -34.77 46.97 7.27
C CYS A 10 -34.33 48.44 7.40
N LYS A 11 -33.13 48.69 7.94
CA LYS A 11 -32.59 50.06 8.09
C LYS A 11 -32.34 50.80 6.77
N ASN A 12 -32.29 50.08 5.65
CA ASN A 12 -31.98 50.67 4.35
C ASN A 12 -33.25 51.10 3.59
N CYS A 13 -34.24 50.22 3.47
CA CYS A 13 -35.45 50.47 2.69
C CYS A 13 -36.73 50.65 3.54
N GLY A 14 -36.65 50.48 4.86
CA GLY A 14 -37.79 50.62 5.76
C GLY A 14 -38.84 49.52 5.66
N SER A 15 -38.65 48.48 4.83
CA SER A 15 -39.58 47.36 4.72
C SER A 15 -39.54 46.48 5.97
N GLU A 16 -40.71 46.01 6.41
CA GLU A 16 -40.84 44.97 7.42
C GLU A 16 -40.44 43.61 6.83
N VAL A 17 -39.43 42.97 7.40
CA VAL A 17 -38.93 41.67 6.95
C VAL A 17 -38.98 40.70 8.13
N SER A 18 -39.26 39.43 7.85
CA SER A 18 -39.25 38.43 8.92
C SER A 18 -37.85 38.36 9.56
N PRO A 19 -37.75 38.14 10.88
CA PRO A 19 -36.47 38.05 11.54
C PRO A 19 -35.62 36.96 10.87
N TYR A 20 -36.19 35.83 10.46
CA TYR A 20 -35.44 34.64 10.06
C TYR A 20 -34.64 34.77 8.76
N VAL A 21 -34.78 35.88 8.02
CA VAL A 21 -34.03 36.13 6.78
C VAL A 21 -32.78 36.96 7.06
N THR A 22 -31.65 36.56 6.48
CA THR A 22 -30.35 37.24 6.65
C THR A 22 -30.19 38.44 5.72
N GLU A 23 -30.98 38.53 4.65
CA GLU A 23 -30.93 39.58 3.63
C GLU A 23 -32.35 40.09 3.33
N CYS A 24 -32.50 41.41 3.17
CA CYS A 24 -33.80 41.98 2.85
C CYS A 24 -34.21 41.58 1.42
N PRO A 25 -35.37 40.92 1.20
CA PRO A 25 -35.80 40.49 -0.12
C PRO A 25 -36.09 41.66 -1.07
N TYR A 26 -36.33 42.86 -0.54
CA TYR A 26 -36.66 44.04 -1.36
C TYR A 26 -35.43 44.84 -1.81
N CYS A 27 -34.39 44.93 -0.98
CA CYS A 27 -33.23 45.78 -1.29
C CYS A 27 -31.88 45.05 -1.25
N GLY A 28 -31.87 43.73 -1.02
CA GLY A 28 -30.65 42.89 -0.97
C GLY A 28 -29.69 43.19 0.19
N GLN A 29 -30.01 44.15 1.04
CA GLN A 29 -29.12 44.57 2.13
C GLN A 29 -29.17 43.56 3.27
N ARG A 30 -27.99 43.14 3.75
CA ARG A 30 -27.87 42.20 4.86
C ARG A 30 -28.45 42.81 6.14
N VAL A 31 -29.51 42.19 6.65
CA VAL A 31 -30.15 42.61 7.90
C VAL A 31 -29.28 42.07 9.03
N ARG A 32 -28.56 42.97 9.73
CA ARG A 32 -27.63 42.57 10.80
C ARG A 32 -28.40 41.93 11.97
N LYS A 33 -28.61 40.63 11.93
CA LYS A 33 -29.14 39.87 13.05
C LYS A 33 -28.03 39.59 14.06
N ARG A 34 -27.99 40.39 15.14
CA ARG A 34 -27.54 39.85 16.42
C ARG A 34 -28.50 38.70 16.73
N ALA A 35 -27.99 37.48 16.87
CA ALA A 35 -28.80 36.34 17.26
C ALA A 35 -29.68 36.75 18.47
N PRO A 36 -31.00 36.44 18.48
CA PRO A 36 -31.83 36.71 19.64
C PRO A 36 -31.12 36.15 20.87
N LYS A 37 -30.95 36.96 21.91
CA LYS A 37 -30.46 36.46 23.18
C LYS A 37 -31.52 35.49 23.68
N LEU A 38 -31.29 34.19 23.52
CA LEU A 38 -32.07 33.17 24.21
C LEU A 38 -31.95 33.47 25.71
N GLU A 39 -33.08 33.70 26.37
CA GLU A 39 -33.08 33.82 27.83
C GLU A 39 -32.60 32.48 28.39
N ARG A 40 -31.53 32.57 29.18
CA ARG A 40 -30.85 31.42 29.75
C ARG A 40 -31.71 30.92 30.91
N SER A 41 -32.33 29.75 30.80
CA SER A 41 -33.14 29.18 31.89
C SER A 41 -32.28 28.92 33.12
N ALA A 42 -32.87 28.97 34.32
CA ALA A 42 -32.15 28.80 35.59
C ALA A 42 -31.35 27.48 35.72
N GLU A 43 -31.63 26.48 34.87
CA GLU A 43 -30.86 25.23 34.75
C GLU A 43 -29.44 25.42 34.17
N ASP A 44 -29.20 26.49 33.42
CA ASP A 44 -27.89 26.79 32.82
C ASP A 44 -26.91 27.46 33.81
N ASP A 45 -27.38 27.89 34.99
CA ASP A 45 -26.56 28.42 36.08
C ASP A 45 -26.06 27.33 37.04
N MET A 46 -26.35 26.05 36.75
CA MET A 46 -25.67 24.97 37.43
C MET A 46 -24.16 25.03 37.14
N PRO A 47 -23.29 24.91 38.17
CA PRO A 47 -21.85 24.91 37.97
C PRO A 47 -21.50 23.82 36.97
N ARG A 48 -21.02 24.22 35.77
CA ARG A 48 -20.61 23.30 34.71
C ARG A 48 -19.73 22.22 35.32
N ALA A 49 -20.24 20.99 35.38
CA ALA A 49 -19.47 19.84 35.80
C ALA A 49 -18.14 19.87 35.04
N LYS A 50 -17.02 19.79 35.77
CA LYS A 50 -15.65 19.84 35.24
C LYS A 50 -15.63 19.07 33.94
N LYS A 51 -15.37 19.76 32.81
CA LYS A 51 -15.38 19.18 31.46
C LYS A 51 -14.74 17.80 31.52
N ALA A 52 -15.56 16.75 31.48
CA ALA A 52 -15.04 15.40 31.42
C ALA A 52 -14.08 15.36 30.25
N ARG A 53 -12.85 14.88 30.48
CA ARG A 53 -11.85 14.71 29.42
C ARG A 53 -12.58 14.04 28.26
N ARG A 54 -12.73 14.75 27.13
CA ARG A 54 -13.35 14.18 25.94
C ARG A 54 -12.67 12.82 25.72
N PRO A 55 -13.44 11.71 25.68
CA PRO A 55 -12.84 10.42 25.44
C PRO A 55 -12.07 10.55 24.13
N LYS A 56 -10.75 10.35 24.19
CA LYS A 56 -9.98 10.22 22.96
C LYS A 56 -10.52 8.95 22.31
N LEU A 57 -10.98 9.08 21.07
CA LEU A 57 -11.31 7.90 20.28
C LEU A 57 -10.11 6.95 20.37
N SER A 58 -10.35 5.71 20.77
CA SER A 58 -9.32 4.69 20.79
C SER A 58 -8.73 4.58 19.37
N ARG A 59 -7.47 4.15 19.28
CA ARG A 59 -6.91 3.79 17.97
C ARG A 59 -7.86 2.78 17.33
N LEU A 60 -8.33 3.12 16.12
CA LEU A 60 -9.11 2.23 15.27
C LEU A 60 -8.38 0.90 15.15
N ARG A 61 -9.07 -0.19 15.52
CA ARG A 61 -8.52 -1.53 15.36
C ARG A 61 -8.57 -1.91 13.89
N ALA A 62 -7.62 -2.74 13.46
CA ALA A 62 -7.68 -3.34 12.14
C ALA A 62 -9.04 -4.06 11.99
N ASN A 63 -9.75 -3.78 10.89
CA ASN A 63 -11.10 -4.29 10.58
C ASN A 63 -12.27 -3.73 11.41
N GLU A 64 -12.10 -2.62 12.15
CA GLU A 64 -13.22 -1.98 12.86
C GLU A 64 -14.16 -1.22 11.91
N ILE A 65 -13.65 -0.73 10.78
CA ILE A 65 -14.45 -0.13 9.71
C ILE A 65 -14.26 -0.97 8.44
N GLU A 66 -15.34 -1.59 8.00
CA GLU A 66 -15.41 -2.33 6.74
C GLU A 66 -15.07 -1.38 5.57
N GLY A 67 -14.01 -1.69 4.81
CA GLY A 67 -13.53 -0.88 3.69
C GLY A 67 -12.40 0.11 3.98
N ILE A 68 -11.99 0.34 5.23
CA ILE A 68 -10.80 1.16 5.56
C ILE A 68 -9.63 0.23 5.88
N ALA A 69 -8.70 0.10 4.94
CA ALA A 69 -7.46 -0.63 5.16
C ALA A 69 -6.73 -0.04 6.39
N PRO A 70 -6.29 -0.86 7.35
CA PRO A 70 -5.58 -0.36 8.52
C PRO A 70 -4.36 0.46 8.06
N ASP A 71 -4.29 1.72 8.51
CA ASP A 71 -3.18 2.63 8.25
C ASP A 71 -1.96 2.26 9.12
N THR A 72 -1.58 0.98 9.06
CA THR A 72 -0.33 0.48 9.64
C THR A 72 0.78 0.75 8.65
N ARG A 73 1.84 1.39 9.14
CA ARG A 73 3.04 1.65 8.35
C ARG A 73 3.65 0.31 7.90
N PRO A 74 3.91 0.09 6.60
CA PRO A 74 4.44 -1.16 6.08
C PRO A 74 5.95 -1.25 6.35
N THR A 75 6.30 -1.44 7.63
CA THR A 75 7.68 -1.41 8.11
C THR A 75 8.56 -2.48 7.50
N ALA A 76 8.03 -3.69 7.26
CA ALA A 76 8.81 -4.77 6.68
C ALA A 76 9.06 -4.54 5.19
N THR A 77 8.08 -4.02 4.46
CA THR A 77 8.25 -3.63 3.05
C THR A 77 9.30 -2.53 2.92
N ILE A 78 9.23 -1.51 3.78
CA ILE A 78 10.23 -0.43 3.83
C ILE A 78 11.62 -1.01 4.13
N ALA A 79 11.72 -1.94 5.08
CA ALA A 79 12.99 -2.59 5.43
C ALA A 79 13.57 -3.41 4.27
N LEU A 80 12.74 -4.14 3.51
CA LEU A 80 13.19 -4.89 2.32
C LEU A 80 13.75 -3.98 1.23
N ILE A 81 13.05 -2.88 0.95
CA ILE A 81 13.51 -1.88 -0.02
C ILE A 81 14.82 -1.26 0.46
N ALA A 82 14.87 -0.83 1.73
CA ALA A 82 16.08 -0.25 2.31
C ALA A 82 17.26 -1.22 2.24
N ALA A 83 17.06 -2.50 2.56
CA ALA A 83 18.09 -3.54 2.44
C ALA A 83 18.59 -3.69 1.00
N SER A 84 17.68 -3.71 0.02
CA SER A 84 18.06 -3.80 -1.41
C SER A 84 18.86 -2.57 -1.87
N LEU A 85 18.48 -1.38 -1.38
CA LEU A 85 19.20 -0.14 -1.67
C LEU A 85 20.58 -0.11 -1.01
N ILE A 86 20.70 -0.59 0.23
CA ILE A 86 22.00 -0.73 0.92
C ILE A 86 22.90 -1.69 0.14
N VAL A 87 22.40 -2.86 -0.28
CA VAL A 87 23.17 -3.79 -1.12
C VAL A 87 23.62 -3.13 -2.43
N SER A 88 22.75 -2.32 -3.05
CA SER A 88 23.11 -1.58 -4.27
C SER A 88 24.18 -0.51 -4.01
N LEU A 89 24.16 0.15 -2.85
CA LEU A 89 25.20 1.11 -2.44
C LEU A 89 26.54 0.42 -2.14
N VAL A 90 26.51 -0.75 -1.50
CA VAL A 90 27.70 -1.57 -1.26
C VAL A 90 28.29 -2.06 -2.58
N PHE A 91 27.46 -2.48 -3.54
CA PHE A 91 27.95 -2.81 -4.88
C PHE A 91 28.61 -1.61 -5.57
N ALA A 92 28.06 -0.42 -5.39
CA ALA A 92 28.59 0.81 -5.98
C ALA A 92 29.92 1.28 -5.35
N SER A 93 30.37 0.72 -4.22
CA SER A 93 31.71 1.00 -3.69
C SER A 93 32.84 0.28 -4.45
N GLU A 94 32.48 -0.66 -5.33
CA GLU A 94 33.42 -1.52 -6.09
C GLU A 94 34.33 -2.40 -5.23
N GLU A 95 34.09 -2.48 -3.91
CA GLU A 95 34.87 -3.31 -2.99
C GLU A 95 34.47 -4.80 -3.05
N LEU A 96 33.23 -5.09 -3.43
CA LEU A 96 32.65 -6.44 -3.47
C LEU A 96 32.08 -6.76 -4.84
N GLY A 97 32.29 -8.00 -5.29
CA GLY A 97 31.70 -8.51 -6.54
C GLY A 97 30.22 -8.84 -6.38
N ILE A 98 29.53 -9.02 -7.51
CA ILE A 98 28.10 -9.36 -7.51
C ILE A 98 27.82 -10.73 -6.85
N GLU A 99 28.79 -11.63 -6.93
CA GLU A 99 28.79 -12.92 -6.26
C GLU A 99 28.89 -12.80 -4.74
N ASP A 100 29.75 -11.94 -4.23
CA ASP A 100 29.94 -11.74 -2.78
C ASP A 100 28.67 -11.20 -2.13
N LEU A 101 27.90 -10.42 -2.90
CA LEU A 101 26.59 -9.90 -2.51
C LEU A 101 25.47 -10.94 -2.62
N GLY A 102 25.77 -12.11 -3.18
CA GLY A 102 24.89 -13.27 -3.18
C GLY A 102 24.17 -13.54 -4.49
N ALA A 103 24.62 -13.00 -5.62
CA ALA A 103 24.18 -13.51 -6.92
C ALA A 103 24.58 -14.98 -7.09
N VAL A 104 23.72 -15.75 -7.76
CA VAL A 104 23.97 -17.18 -7.99
C VAL A 104 24.50 -17.37 -9.40
N ALA A 105 25.70 -17.93 -9.52
CA ALA A 105 26.20 -18.44 -10.79
C ALA A 105 25.57 -19.79 -11.10
N ALA A 106 25.05 -20.00 -12.30
CA ALA A 106 24.63 -21.34 -12.72
C ALA A 106 25.84 -22.14 -13.25
N PRO A 107 25.96 -23.46 -13.03
CA PRO A 107 25.14 -24.32 -12.15
C PRO A 107 25.81 -24.49 -10.77
N VAL A 108 25.52 -23.61 -9.79
CA VAL A 108 26.06 -23.75 -8.43
C VAL A 108 24.94 -23.90 -7.39
N PHE A 109 24.95 -25.02 -6.66
CA PHE A 109 24.01 -25.33 -5.57
C PHE A 109 24.64 -25.22 -4.17
N ASP A 110 25.95 -24.98 -4.07
CA ASP A 110 26.72 -25.23 -2.84
C ASP A 110 26.57 -24.15 -1.75
N GLN A 111 25.95 -23.00 -2.09
CA GLN A 111 25.78 -21.86 -1.18
C GLN A 111 24.30 -21.50 -1.02
N PRO A 112 23.54 -22.21 -0.16
CA PRO A 112 22.08 -22.10 -0.09
C PRO A 112 21.57 -20.73 0.36
N TRP A 113 22.40 -19.96 1.08
CA TRP A 113 22.07 -18.59 1.48
C TRP A 113 21.89 -17.64 0.28
N ARG A 114 22.53 -17.92 -0.86
CA ARG A 114 22.45 -17.10 -2.07
C ARG A 114 21.06 -17.08 -2.69
N TYR A 115 20.30 -18.16 -2.56
CA TYR A 115 18.90 -18.19 -3.01
C TYR A 115 18.03 -17.20 -2.23
N LEU A 116 18.42 -16.86 -0.98
CA LEU A 116 17.70 -15.89 -0.15
C LEU A 116 18.18 -14.46 -0.38
N THR A 117 19.47 -14.26 -0.66
CA THR A 117 20.08 -12.93 -0.83
C THR A 117 20.04 -12.42 -2.27
N ALA A 118 20.03 -13.30 -3.27
CA ALA A 118 19.98 -12.94 -4.68
C ALA A 118 18.86 -11.94 -5.03
N PRO A 119 17.64 -12.02 -4.46
CA PRO A 119 16.59 -11.03 -4.71
C PRO A 119 16.96 -9.58 -4.32
N PHE A 120 17.94 -9.37 -3.44
CA PHE A 120 18.37 -8.03 -3.01
C PHE A 120 19.42 -7.40 -3.95
N VAL A 121 20.05 -8.20 -4.81
CA VAL A 121 21.15 -7.78 -5.69
C VAL A 121 20.61 -7.29 -7.03
N HIS A 122 20.98 -6.09 -7.47
CA HIS A 122 20.49 -5.50 -8.73
C HIS A 122 21.61 -5.07 -9.70
N GLY A 123 22.88 -5.34 -9.34
CA GLY A 123 24.05 -5.00 -10.14
C GLY A 123 24.11 -3.52 -10.53
N THR A 124 24.55 -3.24 -11.76
CA THR A 124 24.63 -1.88 -12.32
C THR A 124 23.29 -1.32 -12.80
N SER A 125 22.24 -2.14 -12.83
CA SER A 125 20.95 -1.80 -13.44
C SER A 125 20.01 -1.10 -12.46
N LEU A 126 20.24 0.19 -12.20
CA LEU A 126 19.37 0.99 -11.33
C LEU A 126 17.92 1.07 -11.83
N GLY A 127 17.71 1.04 -13.15
CA GLY A 127 16.37 0.98 -13.74
C GLY A 127 15.62 -0.29 -13.37
N TYR A 128 16.30 -1.44 -13.36
CA TYR A 128 15.74 -2.71 -12.90
C TYR A 128 15.37 -2.64 -11.41
N ALA A 129 16.31 -2.18 -10.58
CA ALA A 129 16.06 -1.98 -9.15
C ALA A 129 14.83 -1.09 -8.93
N PHE A 130 14.72 0.02 -9.65
CA PHE A 130 13.58 0.93 -9.53
C PHE A 130 12.26 0.23 -9.86
N VAL A 131 12.16 -0.48 -10.98
CA VAL A 131 10.92 -1.16 -11.41
C VAL A 131 10.54 -2.26 -10.42
N ALA A 132 11.48 -3.14 -10.07
CA ALA A 132 11.22 -4.26 -9.19
C ALA A 132 10.89 -3.80 -7.76
N LEU A 133 11.66 -2.87 -7.19
CA LEU A 133 11.44 -2.36 -5.83
C LEU A 133 10.19 -1.48 -5.73
N THR A 134 9.79 -0.79 -6.80
CA THR A 134 8.50 -0.09 -6.84
C THR A 134 7.35 -1.08 -6.76
N ALA A 135 7.41 -2.19 -7.51
CA ALA A 135 6.42 -3.24 -7.42
C ALA A 135 6.39 -3.90 -6.03
N VAL A 136 7.57 -4.21 -5.45
CA VAL A 136 7.68 -4.70 -4.06
C VAL A 136 7.08 -3.67 -3.08
N GLY A 137 7.31 -2.38 -3.29
CA GLY A 137 6.76 -1.31 -2.47
C GLY A 137 5.24 -1.25 -2.51
N VAL A 138 4.64 -1.32 -3.70
CA VAL A 138 3.19 -1.30 -3.87
C VAL A 138 2.56 -2.58 -3.32
N PHE A 139 2.91 -3.74 -3.87
CA PHE A 139 2.26 -5.00 -3.52
C PHE A 139 2.68 -5.53 -2.16
N GLY A 140 3.94 -5.35 -1.75
CA GLY A 140 4.40 -5.67 -0.41
C GLY A 140 3.64 -4.87 0.64
N SER A 141 3.46 -3.56 0.45
CA SER A 141 2.68 -2.74 1.40
C SER A 141 1.22 -3.20 1.48
N LEU A 142 0.61 -3.56 0.35
CA LEU A 142 -0.77 -4.06 0.32
C LEU A 142 -0.91 -5.40 1.05
N VAL A 143 0.02 -6.34 0.81
CA VAL A 143 0.05 -7.65 1.49
C VAL A 143 0.36 -7.50 2.98
N GLU A 144 1.33 -6.66 3.36
CA GLU A 144 1.72 -6.40 4.75
C GLU A 144 0.57 -5.78 5.56
N ARG A 145 -0.11 -4.77 5.00
CA ARG A 145 -1.26 -4.15 5.67
C ARG A 145 -2.44 -5.11 5.81
N ARG A 146 -2.56 -6.10 4.92
CA ARG A 146 -3.68 -7.06 4.92
C ARG A 146 -3.43 -8.28 5.81
N PHE A 147 -2.23 -8.86 5.75
CA PHE A 147 -1.89 -10.12 6.41
C PHE A 147 -0.80 -10.02 7.47
N GLY A 148 -0.17 -8.86 7.61
CA GLY A 148 0.92 -8.60 8.55
C GLY A 148 2.31 -8.80 7.93
N ALA A 149 3.31 -8.23 8.62
CA ALA A 149 4.71 -8.20 8.19
C ALA A 149 5.31 -9.60 7.95
N LEU A 150 5.06 -10.55 8.85
CA LEU A 150 5.65 -11.89 8.76
C LEU A 150 5.21 -12.64 7.50
N LEU A 151 3.91 -12.58 7.18
CA LEU A 151 3.37 -13.26 6.01
C LEU A 151 3.80 -12.59 4.71
N MET A 152 3.90 -11.26 4.69
CA MET A 152 4.48 -10.54 3.55
C MET A 152 5.94 -10.94 3.32
N LEU A 153 6.76 -10.96 4.37
CA LEU A 153 8.16 -11.40 4.30
C LEU A 153 8.28 -12.84 3.79
N LEU A 154 7.40 -13.74 4.25
CA LEU A 154 7.36 -15.12 3.78
C LEU A 154 7.08 -15.18 2.28
N VAL A 155 6.08 -14.45 1.78
CA VAL A 155 5.78 -14.42 0.34
C VAL A 155 6.97 -13.89 -0.46
N PHE A 156 7.60 -12.80 -0.02
CA PHE A 156 8.79 -12.24 -0.68
C PHE A 156 9.92 -13.26 -0.74
N VAL A 157 10.31 -13.84 0.40
CA VAL A 157 11.44 -14.77 0.51
C VAL A 157 11.18 -16.05 -0.26
N VAL A 158 10.01 -16.68 -0.08
CA VAL A 158 9.69 -17.96 -0.72
C VAL A 158 9.54 -17.81 -2.23
N SER A 159 8.88 -16.75 -2.71
CA SER A 159 8.72 -16.51 -4.16
C SER A 159 10.05 -16.13 -4.82
N GLY A 160 10.86 -15.29 -4.15
CA GLY A 160 12.19 -14.93 -4.62
C GLY A 160 13.13 -16.13 -4.70
N ALA A 161 13.24 -16.89 -3.61
CA ALA A 161 14.11 -18.06 -3.54
C ALA A 161 13.70 -19.17 -4.51
N ALA A 162 12.39 -19.44 -4.63
CA ALA A 162 11.88 -20.41 -5.59
C ALA A 162 12.13 -19.96 -7.04
N GLY A 163 11.99 -18.67 -7.33
CA GLY A 163 12.32 -18.10 -8.64
C GLY A 163 13.79 -18.29 -8.98
N VAL A 164 14.70 -17.92 -8.07
CA VAL A 164 16.14 -18.11 -8.27
C VAL A 164 16.47 -19.60 -8.43
N ALA A 165 15.90 -20.48 -7.59
CA ALA A 165 16.13 -21.92 -7.66
C ALA A 165 15.68 -22.52 -9.00
N ALA A 166 14.52 -22.11 -9.51
CA ALA A 166 14.02 -22.57 -10.80
C ALA A 166 14.87 -22.06 -11.97
N ALA A 167 15.30 -20.80 -11.94
CA ALA A 167 16.20 -20.25 -12.95
C ALA A 167 17.56 -20.97 -12.96
N VAL A 168 18.13 -21.26 -11.80
CA VAL A 168 19.38 -22.03 -11.71
C VAL A 168 19.21 -23.47 -12.17
N ALA A 169 18.11 -24.13 -11.79
CA ALA A 169 17.85 -25.52 -12.17
C ALA A 169 17.55 -25.70 -13.67
N LEU A 170 16.91 -24.70 -14.29
CA LEU A 170 16.58 -24.72 -15.71
C LEU A 170 17.69 -24.10 -16.59
N GLY A 171 18.67 -23.41 -16.01
CA GLY A 171 19.73 -22.74 -16.75
C GLY A 171 19.21 -21.60 -17.64
N SER A 172 19.92 -21.29 -18.72
CA SER A 172 19.53 -20.27 -19.71
C SER A 172 18.36 -20.69 -20.62
N VAL A 173 17.57 -21.70 -20.24
CA VAL A 173 16.41 -22.16 -21.02
C VAL A 173 15.36 -21.05 -21.10
N GLY A 174 15.17 -20.53 -22.31
CA GLY A 174 14.19 -19.48 -22.62
C GLY A 174 14.70 -18.06 -22.41
N GLU A 175 15.96 -17.88 -22.01
CA GLU A 175 16.59 -16.55 -21.94
C GLU A 175 17.11 -16.13 -23.33
N PRO A 176 16.94 -14.86 -23.73
CA PRO A 176 17.42 -14.38 -25.03
C PRO A 176 18.96 -14.28 -25.09
N PHE A 177 19.66 -14.37 -23.95
CA PHE A 177 21.10 -14.19 -23.82
C PHE A 177 21.68 -15.13 -22.77
N ASP A 178 22.88 -15.67 -23.01
CA ASP A 178 23.65 -16.42 -22.00
C ASP A 178 24.18 -15.42 -20.96
N TYR A 179 23.63 -15.48 -19.76
CA TYR A 179 24.01 -14.64 -18.65
C TYR A 179 24.28 -15.52 -17.43
N ASP A 180 25.51 -15.46 -16.93
CA ASP A 180 26.01 -16.44 -15.95
C ASP A 180 25.39 -16.31 -14.56
N PHE A 181 24.77 -15.17 -14.26
CA PHE A 181 24.30 -14.83 -12.91
C PHE A 181 22.79 -14.62 -12.82
N VAL A 182 22.17 -15.26 -11.83
CA VAL A 182 20.77 -15.05 -11.48
C VAL A 182 20.67 -14.16 -10.23
N PHE A 183 19.99 -13.02 -10.36
CA PHE A 183 19.76 -12.10 -9.25
C PHE A 183 18.55 -11.16 -9.45
N GLY A 184 18.22 -10.42 -8.40
CA GLY A 184 17.25 -9.34 -8.39
C GLY A 184 15.83 -9.76 -8.04
N ALA A 185 15.03 -8.76 -7.71
CA ALA A 185 13.75 -8.98 -7.04
C ALA A 185 12.60 -9.37 -7.98
N ASN A 186 12.81 -9.65 -9.29
CA ASN A 186 11.70 -9.86 -10.23
C ASN A 186 10.75 -11.00 -9.80
N GLY A 187 11.30 -12.16 -9.41
CA GLY A 187 10.50 -13.29 -8.92
C GLY A 187 9.75 -12.96 -7.62
N ALA A 188 10.38 -12.25 -6.70
CA ALA A 188 9.73 -11.82 -5.45
C ALA A 188 8.63 -10.78 -5.69
N ALA A 189 8.87 -9.82 -6.60
CA ALA A 189 7.92 -8.77 -6.97
C ALA A 189 6.67 -9.36 -7.64
N LEU A 190 6.86 -10.24 -8.63
CA LEU A 190 5.75 -10.96 -9.28
C LEU A 190 5.03 -11.90 -8.31
N GLY A 191 5.75 -12.52 -7.37
CA GLY A 191 5.14 -13.33 -6.32
C GLY A 191 4.23 -12.51 -5.39
N LEU A 192 4.67 -11.35 -4.92
CA LEU A 192 3.84 -10.44 -4.12
C LEU A 192 2.61 -9.94 -4.89
N LEU A 193 2.81 -9.55 -6.16
CA LEU A 193 1.71 -9.14 -7.06
C LEU A 193 0.68 -10.26 -7.20
N ALA A 194 1.15 -11.47 -7.53
CA ALA A 194 0.27 -12.62 -7.76
C ALA A 194 -0.46 -13.05 -6.48
N ALA A 195 0.22 -13.04 -5.32
CA ALA A 195 -0.39 -13.32 -4.04
C ALA A 195 -1.53 -12.34 -3.72
N TRP A 196 -1.28 -11.04 -3.93
CA TRP A 196 -2.27 -10.00 -3.74
C TRP A 196 -3.45 -10.14 -4.72
N TRP A 197 -3.17 -10.37 -6.01
CA TRP A 197 -4.18 -10.50 -7.06
C TRP A 197 -5.11 -11.68 -6.79
N VAL A 198 -4.54 -12.83 -6.42
CA VAL A 198 -5.31 -14.04 -6.12
C VAL A 198 -6.26 -13.82 -4.94
N ASP A 199 -5.78 -13.19 -3.86
CA ASP A 199 -6.63 -12.85 -2.72
C ASP A 199 -7.74 -11.88 -3.12
N ASP A 200 -7.40 -10.83 -3.88
CA ASP A 200 -8.38 -9.84 -4.35
C ASP A 200 -9.49 -10.47 -5.20
N ARG A 201 -9.13 -11.32 -6.16
CA ARG A 201 -10.11 -12.02 -7.01
C ARG A 201 -10.96 -13.00 -6.22
N ARG A 202 -10.42 -13.62 -5.17
CA ARG A 202 -11.19 -14.51 -4.28
C ARG A 202 -12.19 -13.73 -3.43
N ALA A 203 -11.77 -12.60 -2.87
CA ALA A 203 -12.66 -11.72 -2.12
C ALA A 203 -13.82 -11.21 -3.00
N ALA A 204 -13.51 -10.74 -4.21
CA ALA A 204 -14.52 -10.30 -5.16
C ALA A 204 -15.52 -11.43 -5.52
N ARG A 205 -15.05 -12.68 -5.67
CA ARG A 205 -15.94 -13.85 -5.89
C ARG A 205 -16.80 -14.18 -4.67
N ALA A 206 -16.35 -13.83 -3.47
CA ALA A 206 -17.09 -13.99 -2.23
C ALA A 206 -18.04 -12.80 -1.94
N GLY A 207 -18.14 -11.83 -2.85
CA GLY A 207 -18.99 -10.64 -2.70
C GLY A 207 -18.32 -9.46 -1.97
N ASP A 208 -17.05 -9.58 -1.59
CA ASP A 208 -16.26 -8.51 -0.98
C ASP A 208 -15.46 -7.76 -2.07
N GLN A 209 -16.15 -6.86 -2.77
CA GLN A 209 -15.55 -6.06 -3.85
C GLN A 209 -14.86 -4.82 -3.28
N ARG A 210 -13.54 -4.73 -3.53
CA ARG A 210 -12.63 -3.78 -2.87
C ARG A 210 -12.24 -2.57 -3.73
N ASP A 211 -12.93 -2.36 -4.85
CA ASP A 211 -12.71 -1.26 -5.82
C ASP A 211 -11.23 -0.96 -6.14
N ASN A 212 -10.42 -2.02 -6.25
CA ASN A 212 -9.01 -1.89 -6.59
C ASN A 212 -8.82 -1.62 -8.10
N ASP A 213 -7.83 -0.79 -8.45
CA ASP A 213 -7.47 -0.52 -9.85
C ASP A 213 -6.76 -1.73 -10.48
N LEU A 214 -7.54 -2.58 -11.16
CA LEU A 214 -7.01 -3.75 -11.87
C LEU A 214 -6.18 -3.37 -13.10
N ILE A 215 -6.41 -2.19 -13.70
CA ILE A 215 -5.61 -1.73 -14.86
C ILE A 215 -4.18 -1.47 -14.39
N GLY A 216 -4.01 -0.75 -13.29
CA GLY A 216 -2.70 -0.54 -12.67
C GLY A 216 -1.98 -1.86 -12.37
N VAL A 217 -2.69 -2.85 -11.85
CA VAL A 217 -2.12 -4.16 -11.53
C VAL A 217 -1.67 -4.91 -12.79
N LEU A 218 -2.48 -4.89 -13.85
CA LEU A 218 -2.12 -5.48 -15.14
C LEU A 218 -0.92 -4.78 -15.79
N VAL A 219 -0.79 -3.46 -15.62
CA VAL A 219 0.39 -2.71 -16.07
C VAL A 219 1.63 -3.18 -15.32
N PHE A 220 1.60 -3.28 -13.99
CA PHE A 220 2.72 -3.81 -13.22
C PHE A 220 3.08 -5.24 -13.63
N ALA A 221 2.08 -6.11 -13.80
CA ALA A 221 2.30 -7.49 -14.23
C ALA A 221 2.95 -7.55 -15.61
N GLY A 222 2.44 -6.78 -16.58
CA GLY A 222 2.99 -6.70 -17.92
C GLY A 222 4.43 -6.17 -17.93
N VAL A 223 4.71 -5.11 -17.16
CA VAL A 223 6.06 -4.55 -17.03
C VAL A 223 7.05 -5.56 -16.45
N LEU A 224 6.70 -6.25 -15.36
CA LEU A 224 7.60 -7.22 -14.72
C LEU A 224 7.81 -8.48 -15.58
N LEU A 225 6.77 -8.94 -16.28
CA LEU A 225 6.86 -10.10 -17.18
C LEU A 225 7.68 -9.80 -18.45
N LEU A 226 7.62 -8.57 -18.96
CA LEU A 226 8.38 -8.13 -20.13
C LEU A 226 9.76 -7.59 -19.77
N LEU A 227 10.06 -7.39 -18.49
CA LEU A 227 11.34 -6.86 -18.02
C LEU A 227 12.57 -7.66 -18.51
N PRO A 228 12.54 -9.01 -18.55
CA PRO A 228 13.63 -9.82 -19.10
C PRO A 228 13.97 -9.52 -20.58
N VAL A 229 13.01 -8.99 -21.35
CA VAL A 229 13.25 -8.60 -22.75
C VAL A 229 14.10 -7.33 -22.83
N ALA A 230 14.02 -6.46 -21.83
CA ALA A 230 14.70 -5.17 -21.81
C ALA A 230 15.99 -5.18 -20.95
N VAL A 231 16.10 -6.08 -19.98
CA VAL A 231 17.19 -6.10 -19.00
C VAL A 231 17.76 -7.50 -18.84
N LEU A 232 19.05 -7.65 -19.17
CA LEU A 232 19.79 -8.92 -19.10
C LEU A 232 19.85 -9.53 -17.68
N GLY A 233 19.84 -8.68 -16.65
CA GLY A 233 19.85 -9.14 -15.26
C GLY A 233 18.48 -9.63 -14.75
N ALA A 234 17.40 -9.43 -15.50
CA ALA A 234 16.07 -9.89 -15.12
C ALA A 234 15.76 -11.23 -15.79
N ASN A 235 15.53 -12.27 -14.99
CA ASN A 235 15.28 -13.62 -15.50
C ASN A 235 13.76 -13.92 -15.59
N ALA A 236 13.31 -14.43 -16.73
CA ALA A 236 11.91 -14.73 -17.02
C ALA A 236 11.41 -15.95 -16.23
N VAL A 237 12.23 -17.00 -16.14
CA VAL A 237 11.91 -18.21 -15.37
C VAL A 237 11.73 -17.89 -13.90
N ALA A 238 12.61 -17.05 -13.34
CA ALA A 238 12.51 -16.59 -11.96
C ALA A 238 11.23 -15.78 -11.72
N GLY A 239 10.89 -14.89 -12.67
CA GLY A 239 9.67 -14.10 -12.64
C GLY A 239 8.40 -14.96 -12.63
N VAL A 240 8.27 -15.86 -13.61
CA VAL A 240 7.09 -16.72 -13.76
C VAL A 240 6.96 -17.69 -12.58
N THR A 241 8.06 -18.30 -12.15
CA THR A 241 8.04 -19.21 -11.00
C THR A 241 7.66 -18.48 -9.72
N GLY A 242 8.22 -17.29 -9.50
CA GLY A 242 7.83 -16.43 -8.38
C GLY A 242 6.34 -16.09 -8.41
N ALA A 243 5.79 -15.74 -9.58
CA ALA A 243 4.35 -15.49 -9.75
C ALA A 243 3.49 -16.71 -9.39
N LEU A 244 3.88 -17.92 -9.84
CA LEU A 244 3.16 -19.16 -9.54
C LEU A 244 3.17 -19.48 -8.05
N VAL A 245 4.34 -19.38 -7.41
CA VAL A 245 4.50 -19.60 -5.96
C VAL A 245 3.71 -18.57 -5.16
N GLY A 246 3.80 -17.30 -5.54
CA GLY A 246 3.03 -16.22 -4.92
C GLY A 246 1.53 -16.42 -5.07
N ALA A 247 1.05 -16.82 -6.25
CA ALA A 247 -0.35 -17.16 -6.47
C ALA A 247 -0.82 -18.27 -5.52
N LEU A 248 -0.05 -19.36 -5.37
CA LEU A 248 -0.35 -20.44 -4.44
C LEU A 248 -0.38 -19.97 -2.98
N LEU A 249 0.59 -19.16 -2.55
CA LEU A 249 0.60 -18.58 -1.21
C LEU A 249 -0.61 -17.67 -0.98
N GLY A 250 -0.99 -16.87 -1.97
CA GLY A 250 -2.21 -16.05 -1.95
C GLY A 250 -3.48 -16.86 -1.72
N LEU A 251 -3.50 -18.15 -2.13
CA LEU A 251 -4.62 -19.04 -1.81
C LEU A 251 -4.67 -19.42 -0.32
N VAL A 252 -3.54 -19.41 0.38
CA VAL A 252 -3.38 -19.91 1.74
C VAL A 252 -3.43 -18.77 2.76
N LEU A 253 -2.91 -17.58 2.44
CA LEU A 253 -2.82 -16.43 3.34
C LEU A 253 -4.11 -16.14 4.16
N PRO A 254 -5.33 -16.13 3.58
CA PRO A 254 -6.53 -15.83 4.33
C PRO A 254 -6.88 -16.88 5.39
N THR A 255 -6.43 -18.12 5.23
CA THR A 255 -6.68 -19.20 6.20
C THR A 255 -5.76 -19.11 7.41
N LEU A 256 -4.58 -18.51 7.26
CA LEU A 256 -3.59 -18.36 8.33
C LEU A 256 -3.93 -17.19 9.27
N THR A 257 -4.69 -16.20 8.80
CA THR A 257 -5.04 -15.00 9.56
C THR A 257 -6.41 -15.03 10.22
N ARG A 258 -7.33 -15.92 9.81
CA ARG A 258 -8.70 -16.06 10.36
C ARG A 258 -8.76 -16.83 11.70
N ARG A 259 -7.83 -16.58 12.63
CA ARG A 259 -7.91 -17.11 14.01
C ARG A 259 -8.58 -16.12 14.96
#